data_AF-A0A383R661-F1
#
_entry.id   AF-A0A383R661-F1
#
_cell.length_a   1.000
_cell.length_b   1.000
_cell.length_c   1.000
_cell.angle_alpha   90.00
_cell.angle_beta   90.00
_cell.angle_gamma   90.00
#
_symmetry.space_group_name_H-M   'P 1'
#
loop_
_entity.id
_entity.type
_entity.pdbx_description
1 polymer ?
#
loop_
_entity_poly.entity_id
_entity_poly.type
_entity_poly.pdbx_seq_one_letter_code
_entity_poly.pdbx_strand_id
1 'polypeptide(L)'
;MQMPIKSNHIPPIGDCTNLFERLSKYISRFDEKWIDEIEPAKKEDIDTLKNLTQINNYNYHFPKEYEIYLNYMGQDDKGLLKTQLPGYASISQIIESYEGIHEEQPDTLSDKYIHFFQNELFDGQLSFDFTQTDNPQIVMTDEDSQFVSYFADSFEKFLFQCAFSKYEGLNYDKCIVFSGSPNMLKEALKKHNESDVFGVIDKFSKTCDFQRAWFSDLTHHIGFKDGISFYIENRNNSLCGFVAGDLAGDLDKQIENICETLLAELNVNKNN
;
A
#
# COMPACT_ATOMS: atom_id res chain seq x y z
N MET A 1 -13.52 24.07 -11.22
CA MET A 1 -13.93 23.33 -12.42
C MET A 1 -12.85 22.26 -12.62
N GLN A 2 -13.05 21.08 -12.04
CA GLN A 2 -12.08 19.97 -12.09
C GLN A 2 -12.13 19.30 -13.46
N MET A 3 -10.97 19.03 -14.05
CA MET A 3 -10.86 18.38 -15.36
C MET A 3 -11.26 16.90 -15.26
N PRO A 4 -11.92 16.34 -16.29
CA PRO A 4 -12.25 14.91 -16.31
C PRO A 4 -10.95 14.10 -16.47
N ILE A 5 -10.61 13.26 -15.49
CA ILE A 5 -9.43 12.41 -15.54
C ILE A 5 -9.77 11.20 -16.42
N LYS A 6 -9.23 11.19 -17.66
CA LYS A 6 -9.56 10.20 -18.69
C LYS A 6 -8.51 9.10 -18.82
N SER A 7 -8.99 7.86 -18.69
CA SER A 7 -8.55 6.56 -19.26
C SER A 7 -7.07 6.15 -19.30
N ASN A 8 -6.12 6.90 -18.72
CA ASN A 8 -4.72 6.44 -18.63
C ASN A 8 -3.95 7.13 -17.50
N HIS A 9 -4.54 7.18 -16.30
CA HIS A 9 -3.95 7.87 -15.16
C HIS A 9 -3.00 6.98 -14.34
N ILE A 10 -2.97 5.68 -14.57
CA ILE A 10 -1.96 4.83 -13.92
C ILE A 10 -0.57 5.14 -14.50
N PRO A 11 0.41 5.62 -13.70
CA PRO A 11 1.74 5.89 -14.21
C PRO A 11 2.40 4.56 -14.60
N PRO A 12 3.02 4.46 -15.79
CA PRO A 12 3.70 3.23 -16.16
C PRO A 12 4.95 3.00 -15.31
N ILE A 13 5.38 1.74 -15.25
CA ILE A 13 6.64 1.41 -14.62
C ILE A 13 7.79 2.05 -15.42
N GLY A 14 8.68 2.79 -14.74
CA GLY A 14 9.87 3.40 -15.36
C GLY A 14 9.64 4.62 -16.26
N ASP A 15 8.42 5.16 -16.35
CA ASP A 15 8.07 6.26 -17.28
C ASP A 15 8.55 7.67 -16.87
N CYS A 16 9.14 7.83 -15.68
CA CYS A 16 9.85 9.05 -15.30
C CYS A 16 11.25 8.72 -14.77
N THR A 17 12.11 9.74 -14.73
CA THR A 17 13.55 9.61 -14.43
C THR A 17 13.85 9.04 -13.04
N ASN A 18 12.93 9.17 -12.08
CA ASN A 18 13.01 8.56 -10.76
C ASN A 18 11.61 8.34 -10.12
N LEU A 19 11.56 7.60 -9.01
CA LEU A 19 10.34 7.27 -8.25
C LEU A 19 9.51 8.49 -7.85
N PHE A 20 10.18 9.51 -7.30
CA PHE A 20 9.51 10.70 -6.76
C PHE A 20 8.71 11.45 -7.82
N GLU A 21 9.28 11.60 -9.02
CA GLU A 21 8.61 12.25 -10.14
C GLU A 21 7.33 11.50 -10.56
N ARG A 22 7.38 10.16 -10.63
CA ARG A 22 6.21 9.33 -10.96
C ARG A 22 5.11 9.46 -9.91
N LEU A 23 5.48 9.36 -8.63
CA LEU A 23 4.54 9.46 -7.52
C LEU A 23 3.89 10.85 -7.47
N SER A 24 4.71 11.90 -7.57
CA SER A 24 4.25 13.29 -7.58
C SER A 24 3.32 13.59 -8.75
N LYS A 25 3.63 13.08 -9.95
CA LYS A 25 2.77 13.23 -11.14
C LYS A 25 1.43 12.51 -10.98
N TYR A 26 1.39 11.39 -10.28
CA TYR A 26 0.14 10.70 -9.96
C TYR A 26 -0.69 11.50 -8.94
N ILE A 27 -0.08 11.86 -7.80
CA ILE A 27 -0.77 12.55 -6.70
C ILE A 27 -1.24 13.95 -7.09
N SER A 28 -0.42 14.72 -7.82
CA SER A 28 -0.74 16.10 -8.24
C SER A 28 -2.02 16.24 -9.08
N ARG A 29 -2.53 15.15 -9.64
CA ARG A 29 -3.83 15.15 -10.32
C ARG A 29 -5.02 15.28 -9.37
N PHE A 30 -4.83 14.88 -8.12
CA PHE A 30 -5.83 14.85 -7.06
C PHE A 30 -5.56 15.93 -6.01
N ASP A 31 -4.29 16.11 -5.68
CA ASP A 31 -3.79 17.04 -4.69
C ASP A 31 -2.55 17.76 -5.24
N GLU A 32 -2.78 18.88 -5.91
CA GLU A 32 -1.71 19.72 -6.48
C GLU A 32 -0.77 20.29 -5.42
N LYS A 33 -1.22 20.40 -4.16
CA LYS A 33 -0.45 21.01 -3.06
C LYS A 33 0.42 20.03 -2.31
N TRP A 34 0.14 18.73 -2.43
CA TRP A 34 0.87 17.69 -1.69
C TRP A 34 2.39 17.84 -1.78
N ILE A 35 2.92 18.18 -2.96
CA ILE A 35 4.36 18.36 -3.18
C ILE A 35 4.97 19.55 -2.43
N ASP A 36 4.19 20.61 -2.19
CA ASP A 36 4.61 21.79 -1.45
C ASP A 36 4.48 21.58 0.07
N GLU A 37 3.76 20.53 0.47
CA GLU A 37 3.44 20.26 1.86
C GLU A 37 4.39 19.20 2.46
N ILE A 38 4.79 18.17 1.72
CA ILE A 38 5.72 17.12 2.21
C ILE A 38 7.03 17.70 2.76
N GLU A 39 7.61 16.98 3.74
CA GLU A 39 8.84 17.38 4.41
C GLU A 39 9.92 16.29 4.29
N PRO A 40 11.11 16.62 3.75
CA PRO A 40 12.21 15.67 3.66
C PRO A 40 12.85 15.41 5.03
N ALA A 41 13.41 14.22 5.20
CA ALA A 41 14.27 13.92 6.34
C ALA A 41 15.57 14.72 6.27
N LYS A 42 16.11 15.11 7.43
CA LYS A 42 17.47 15.65 7.49
C LYS A 42 18.48 14.54 7.27
N LYS A 43 19.62 14.88 6.67
CA LYS A 43 20.67 13.89 6.43
C LYS A 43 21.18 13.27 7.73
N GLU A 44 21.31 14.08 8.78
CA GLU A 44 21.74 13.64 10.10
C GLU A 44 20.78 12.61 10.70
N ASP A 45 19.47 12.76 10.46
CA ASP A 45 18.46 11.82 10.93
C ASP A 45 18.55 10.50 10.15
N ILE A 46 18.77 10.55 8.83
CA ILE A 46 19.01 9.36 8.01
C ILE A 46 20.25 8.60 8.48
N ASP A 47 21.35 9.30 8.76
CA ASP A 47 22.58 8.71 9.28
C ASP A 47 22.37 8.14 10.69
N THR A 48 21.58 8.82 11.53
CA THR A 48 21.19 8.35 12.88
C THR A 48 20.39 7.06 12.80
N LEU A 49 19.37 7.00 11.94
CA LEU A 49 18.60 5.77 11.72
C LEU A 49 19.48 4.61 11.24
N LYS A 50 20.43 4.86 10.33
CA LYS A 50 21.39 3.84 9.90
C LYS A 50 22.25 3.32 11.06
N ASN A 51 22.61 4.17 12.01
CA ASN A 51 23.42 3.77 13.17
C ASN A 51 22.63 3.06 14.27
N LEU A 52 21.34 3.39 14.42
CA LEU A 52 20.45 2.74 15.38
C LEU A 52 19.96 1.36 14.90
N THR A 53 19.96 1.11 13.60
CA THR A 53 19.57 -0.18 13.01
C THR A 53 20.76 -1.13 12.88
N GLN A 54 20.49 -2.41 12.59
CA GLN A 54 21.51 -3.42 12.31
C GLN A 54 22.07 -3.32 10.87
N ILE A 55 21.67 -2.31 10.08
CA ILE A 55 21.96 -2.23 8.64
C ILE A 55 23.47 -2.24 8.35
N ASN A 56 24.26 -1.52 9.17
CA ASN A 56 25.71 -1.43 9.02
C ASN A 56 26.42 -2.72 9.47
N ASN A 57 25.92 -3.37 10.52
CA ASN A 57 26.53 -4.59 11.08
C ASN A 57 26.46 -5.77 10.11
N TYR A 58 25.40 -5.81 9.30
CA TYR A 58 25.15 -6.88 8.32
C TYR A 58 25.41 -6.45 6.87
N ASN A 59 25.99 -5.26 6.67
CA ASN A 59 26.28 -4.71 5.34
C ASN A 59 25.05 -4.71 4.40
N TYR A 60 23.89 -4.38 4.97
CA TYR A 60 22.70 -4.11 4.20
C TYR A 60 22.70 -2.68 3.71
N HIS A 61 21.83 -2.40 2.74
CA HIS A 61 21.56 -1.06 2.25
C HIS A 61 20.07 -0.83 2.23
N PHE A 62 19.63 0.38 2.59
CA PHE A 62 18.23 0.70 2.43
C PHE A 62 17.85 0.56 0.96
N PRO A 63 16.61 0.08 0.66
CA PRO A 63 16.11 0.09 -0.70
C PRO A 63 16.24 1.49 -1.28
N LYS A 64 16.65 1.58 -2.54
CA LYS A 64 16.84 2.86 -3.22
C LYS A 64 15.58 3.72 -3.15
N GLU A 65 14.42 3.09 -3.23
CA GLU A 65 13.11 3.72 -3.18
C GLU A 65 12.78 4.28 -1.79
N TYR A 66 13.24 3.61 -0.73
CA TYR A 66 13.14 4.14 0.63
C TYR A 66 14.10 5.31 0.84
N GLU A 67 15.32 5.25 0.30
CA GLU A 67 16.23 6.42 0.35
C GLU A 67 15.65 7.63 -0.42
N ILE A 68 15.00 7.41 -1.57
CA ILE A 68 14.28 8.48 -2.27
C ILE A 68 13.15 9.02 -1.39
N TYR A 69 12.34 8.16 -0.78
CA TYR A 69 11.28 8.59 0.14
C TYR A 69 11.82 9.44 1.28
N LEU A 70 12.88 9.00 1.95
CA LEU A 70 13.48 9.78 3.04
C LEU A 70 13.91 11.17 2.59
N ASN A 71 14.56 11.27 1.43
CA ASN A 71 15.09 12.53 0.90
C ASN A 71 14.02 13.54 0.44
N TYR A 72 12.76 13.13 0.24
CA TYR A 72 11.70 14.02 -0.23
C TYR A 72 10.54 14.16 0.75
N MET A 73 10.24 13.13 1.52
CA MET A 73 9.04 13.04 2.36
C MET A 73 9.24 12.22 3.64
N GLY A 74 10.51 12.00 4.05
CA GLY A 74 10.84 11.17 5.21
C GLY A 74 10.44 11.73 6.56
N GLN A 75 10.29 13.06 6.68
CA GLN A 75 9.86 13.69 7.92
C GLN A 75 8.33 13.80 7.99
N ASP A 76 7.68 14.13 6.87
CA ASP A 76 6.22 14.18 6.74
C ASP A 76 5.81 13.88 5.29
N ASP A 77 5.11 12.76 5.09
CA ASP A 77 4.56 12.33 3.80
C ASP A 77 3.13 12.81 3.55
N LYS A 78 2.63 13.69 4.43
CA LYS A 78 1.25 14.18 4.51
C LYS A 78 0.24 13.06 4.63
N GLY A 79 0.62 12.05 5.40
CA GLY A 79 -0.20 10.88 5.70
C GLY A 79 -0.43 10.04 4.46
N LEU A 80 0.60 9.81 3.65
CA LEU A 80 0.52 8.88 2.53
C LEU A 80 0.50 7.44 3.06
N LEU A 81 1.49 7.05 3.87
CA LEU A 81 1.63 5.69 4.40
C LEU A 81 0.56 5.35 5.42
N LYS A 82 0.13 6.32 6.24
CA LYS A 82 -0.91 6.10 7.26
C LYS A 82 -2.31 5.78 6.70
N THR A 83 -2.48 5.80 5.38
CA THR A 83 -3.74 5.38 4.75
C THR A 83 -3.94 3.87 4.78
N GLN A 84 -2.85 3.11 4.86
CA GLN A 84 -2.88 1.65 4.86
C GLN A 84 -2.96 1.07 6.26
N LEU A 85 -2.36 1.74 7.23
CA LEU A 85 -2.38 1.39 8.64
C LEU A 85 -2.36 2.68 9.48
N PRO A 86 -3.12 2.77 10.58
CA PRO A 86 -2.95 3.87 11.52
C PRO A 86 -1.53 3.78 12.13
N GLY A 87 -0.82 4.89 12.27
CA GLY A 87 0.60 4.79 12.59
C GLY A 87 1.42 5.98 12.13
N TYR A 88 2.73 5.84 12.30
CA TYR A 88 3.69 6.86 11.95
C TYR A 88 4.89 6.30 11.18
N ALA A 89 5.39 7.13 10.27
CA ALA A 89 6.53 6.85 9.40
C ALA A 89 7.54 8.01 9.35
N SER A 90 7.31 9.05 10.16
CA SER A 90 8.25 10.17 10.27
C SER A 90 9.57 9.65 10.82
N ILE A 91 10.67 9.98 10.17
CA ILE A 91 11.99 9.50 10.56
C ILE A 91 12.31 9.85 12.02
N SER A 92 11.89 11.02 12.52
CA SER A 92 12.14 11.41 13.91
C SER A 92 11.44 10.47 14.88
N GLN A 93 10.21 10.04 14.57
CA GLN A 93 9.46 9.12 15.42
C GLN A 93 9.98 7.68 15.32
N ILE A 94 10.45 7.27 14.13
CA ILE A 94 11.11 5.97 13.96
C ILE A 94 12.45 5.93 14.72
N ILE A 95 13.22 7.03 14.73
CA ILE A 95 14.42 7.17 15.55
C ILE A 95 14.07 7.04 17.04
N GLU A 96 13.06 7.78 17.53
CA GLU A 96 12.60 7.68 18.92
C GLU A 96 12.22 6.24 19.31
N SER A 97 11.56 5.50 18.40
CA SER A 97 11.23 4.08 18.61
C SER A 97 12.49 3.22 18.76
N TYR A 98 13.48 3.40 17.87
CA TYR A 98 14.75 2.67 17.98
C TYR A 98 15.56 3.04 19.22
N GLU A 99 15.60 4.32 19.61
CA GLU A 99 16.26 4.77 20.84
C GLU A 99 15.65 4.09 22.07
N GLY A 100 14.32 4.00 22.13
CA GLY A 100 13.62 3.26 23.19
C GLY A 100 14.01 1.77 23.23
N ILE A 101 14.11 1.10 22.08
CA ILE A 101 14.57 -0.30 22.00
C ILE A 101 16.00 -0.43 22.53
N HIS A 102 16.91 0.46 22.15
CA HIS A 102 18.30 0.43 22.64
C HIS A 102 18.42 0.64 24.15
N GLU A 103 17.56 1.48 24.73
CA GLU A 103 17.56 1.75 26.17
C GLU A 103 16.97 0.60 26.98
N GLU A 104 15.88 -0.01 26.51
CA GLU A 104 15.12 -1.00 27.28
C GLU A 104 15.50 -2.45 26.97
N GLN A 105 15.75 -2.75 25.68
CA GLN A 105 15.85 -4.12 25.16
C GLN A 105 16.81 -4.23 23.96
N PRO A 106 18.09 -3.85 24.07
CA PRO A 106 19.00 -3.80 22.91
C PRO A 106 19.18 -5.16 22.20
N ASP A 107 18.98 -6.27 22.91
CA ASP A 107 19.10 -7.63 22.38
C ASP A 107 17.93 -8.06 21.47
N THR A 108 16.85 -7.26 21.37
CA THR A 108 15.67 -7.57 20.53
C THR A 108 15.76 -7.00 19.12
N LEU A 109 16.80 -6.20 18.82
CA LEU A 109 17.02 -5.68 17.47
C LEU A 109 17.27 -6.82 16.47
N SER A 110 16.38 -6.92 15.49
CA SER A 110 16.48 -7.94 14.45
C SER A 110 17.65 -7.70 13.50
N ASP A 111 18.32 -8.80 13.14
CA ASP A 111 19.36 -8.85 12.11
C ASP A 111 18.81 -9.06 10.69
N LYS A 112 17.47 -9.15 10.56
CA LYS A 112 16.78 -9.45 9.30
C LYS A 112 15.72 -8.41 8.98
N TYR A 113 15.08 -7.84 10.00
CA TYR A 113 13.95 -6.95 9.84
C TYR A 113 14.32 -5.56 10.33
N ILE A 114 14.20 -4.57 9.44
CA ILE A 114 14.42 -3.17 9.79
C ILE A 114 13.11 -2.42 9.57
N HIS A 115 12.52 -1.93 10.65
CA HIS A 115 11.24 -1.24 10.59
C HIS A 115 11.41 0.19 10.08
N PHE A 116 10.39 0.65 9.36
CA PHE A 116 10.29 2.02 8.85
C PHE A 116 8.92 2.65 9.14
N PHE A 117 8.00 1.88 9.72
CA PHE A 117 6.67 2.31 10.10
C PHE A 117 6.28 1.62 11.40
N GLN A 118 5.71 2.37 12.32
CA GLN A 118 5.14 1.84 13.57
C GLN A 118 3.62 1.98 13.53
N ASN A 119 2.91 0.86 13.75
CA ASN A 119 1.46 0.87 13.88
C ASN A 119 1.06 1.58 15.18
N GLU A 120 -0.01 2.37 15.12
CA GLU A 120 -0.66 2.89 16.31
C GLU A 120 -1.20 1.71 17.15
N LEU A 121 -1.28 1.89 18.48
CA LEU A 121 -1.67 0.87 19.46
C LEU A 121 -0.65 -0.25 19.70
N PHE A 122 0.58 -0.11 19.18
CA PHE A 122 1.70 -1.05 19.39
C PHE A 122 1.50 -2.45 18.79
N ASP A 123 0.44 -2.71 18.04
CA ASP A 123 0.15 -4.03 17.42
C ASP A 123 1.07 -4.43 16.24
N GLY A 124 2.30 -3.90 16.18
CA GLY A 124 3.33 -4.27 15.21
C GLY A 124 3.90 -3.11 14.38
N GLN A 125 4.73 -3.47 13.41
CA GLN A 125 5.57 -2.57 12.60
C GLN A 125 5.58 -3.04 11.14
N LEU A 126 5.81 -2.13 10.20
CA LEU A 126 6.23 -2.53 8.85
C LEU A 126 7.75 -2.48 8.75
N SER A 127 8.30 -3.58 8.23
CA SER A 127 9.72 -3.82 8.16
C SER A 127 10.17 -4.28 6.79
N PHE A 128 11.38 -3.86 6.41
CA PHE A 128 12.11 -4.47 5.30
C PHE A 128 12.62 -5.84 5.72
N ASP A 129 12.35 -6.85 4.91
CA ASP A 129 12.87 -8.21 5.08
C ASP A 129 14.17 -8.41 4.30
N PHE A 130 15.31 -8.28 4.99
CA PHE A 130 16.65 -8.46 4.44
C PHE A 130 17.10 -9.92 4.35
N THR A 131 16.22 -10.90 4.61
CA THR A 131 16.54 -12.30 4.23
C THR A 131 16.70 -12.46 2.72
N GLN A 132 16.18 -11.50 1.93
CA GLN A 132 16.33 -11.38 0.48
C GLN A 132 16.98 -10.01 0.18
N THR A 133 18.24 -10.01 -0.29
CA THR A 133 19.16 -8.86 -0.06
C THR A 133 18.99 -7.65 -0.96
N ASP A 134 18.54 -7.80 -2.21
CA ASP A 134 18.72 -6.72 -3.21
C ASP A 134 17.49 -5.82 -3.38
N ASN A 135 16.31 -6.32 -3.01
CA ASN A 135 15.04 -5.59 -3.04
C ASN A 135 14.11 -6.20 -1.99
N PRO A 136 14.28 -5.85 -0.70
CA PRO A 136 13.56 -6.49 0.37
C PRO A 136 12.06 -6.22 0.23
N GLN A 137 11.28 -7.28 0.41
CA GLN A 137 9.84 -7.18 0.57
C GLN A 137 9.50 -6.46 1.88
N ILE A 138 8.27 -5.98 1.98
CA ILE A 138 7.73 -5.43 3.22
C ILE A 138 6.94 -6.52 3.94
N VAL A 139 7.21 -6.65 5.23
CA VAL A 139 6.52 -7.57 6.13
C VAL A 139 5.96 -6.80 7.32
N MET A 140 4.91 -7.34 7.94
CA MET A 140 4.52 -6.96 9.28
C MET A 140 5.40 -7.73 10.27
N THR A 141 5.97 -7.01 11.23
CA THR A 141 6.62 -7.59 12.41
C THR A 141 5.87 -7.22 13.68
N ASP A 142 5.99 -8.03 14.73
CA ASP A 142 5.52 -7.65 16.07
C ASP A 142 6.52 -6.71 16.77
N GLU A 143 6.23 -6.31 18.00
CA GLU A 143 7.07 -5.41 18.81
C GLU A 143 8.48 -6.00 19.06
N ASP A 144 8.59 -7.33 19.12
CA ASP A 144 9.84 -8.07 19.31
C ASP A 144 10.59 -8.30 17.97
N SER A 145 10.21 -7.56 16.93
CA SER A 145 10.77 -7.65 15.58
C SER A 145 10.70 -9.07 14.98
N GLN A 146 9.67 -9.85 15.32
CA GLN A 146 9.42 -11.18 14.73
C GLN A 146 8.45 -11.09 13.56
N PHE A 147 8.63 -11.96 12.56
CA PHE A 147 7.76 -12.02 11.39
C PHE A 147 6.32 -12.39 11.78
N VAL A 148 5.36 -11.57 11.35
CA VAL A 148 3.92 -11.84 11.49
C VAL A 148 3.33 -12.25 10.15
N SER A 149 3.51 -11.42 9.12
CA SER A 149 2.93 -11.66 7.81
C SER A 149 3.64 -10.88 6.70
N TYR A 150 3.46 -11.36 5.46
CA TYR A 150 3.82 -10.58 4.27
C TYR A 150 2.90 -9.35 4.16
N PHE A 151 3.44 -8.24 3.65
CA PHE A 151 2.69 -7.00 3.49
C PHE A 151 2.69 -6.45 2.07
N ALA A 152 3.86 -6.32 1.43
CA ALA A 152 3.98 -5.85 0.04
C ALA A 152 5.29 -6.31 -0.61
N ASP A 153 5.31 -6.43 -1.93
CA ASP A 153 6.46 -6.95 -2.70
C ASP A 153 7.71 -6.05 -2.64
N SER A 154 7.51 -4.73 -2.56
CA SER A 154 8.58 -3.74 -2.47
C SER A 154 8.07 -2.41 -1.95
N PHE A 155 8.98 -1.56 -1.50
CA PHE A 155 8.64 -0.21 -1.05
C PHE A 155 8.01 0.66 -2.15
N GLU A 156 8.47 0.49 -3.40
CA GLU A 156 7.88 1.18 -4.54
C GLU A 156 6.41 0.84 -4.71
N LYS A 157 6.09 -0.46 -4.75
CA LYS A 157 4.71 -0.91 -4.93
C LYS A 157 3.85 -0.42 -3.78
N PHE A 158 4.36 -0.51 -2.55
CA PHE A 158 3.68 -0.02 -1.38
C PHE A 158 3.33 1.47 -1.46
N LEU A 159 4.26 2.34 -1.90
CA LEU A 159 3.96 3.76 -2.09
C LEU A 159 2.82 4.00 -3.09
N PHE A 160 2.80 3.28 -4.21
CA PHE A 160 1.72 3.42 -5.20
C PHE A 160 0.40 2.81 -4.71
N GLN A 161 0.43 1.73 -3.92
CA GLN A 161 -0.76 1.17 -3.26
C GLN A 161 -1.36 2.17 -2.28
N CYS A 162 -0.53 2.81 -1.44
CA CYS A 162 -0.94 3.91 -0.55
C CYS A 162 -1.57 5.06 -1.33
N ALA A 163 -0.89 5.55 -2.37
CA ALA A 163 -1.38 6.66 -3.18
C ALA A 163 -2.71 6.31 -3.87
N PHE A 164 -2.82 5.11 -4.42
CA PHE A 164 -4.03 4.65 -5.10
C PHE A 164 -5.20 4.55 -4.13
N SER A 165 -5.01 3.88 -2.99
CA SER A 165 -6.06 3.75 -1.98
C SER A 165 -6.54 5.11 -1.45
N LYS A 166 -5.60 6.06 -1.27
CA LYS A 166 -5.91 7.41 -0.79
C LYS A 166 -6.69 8.25 -1.80
N TYR A 167 -6.27 8.25 -3.06
CA TYR A 167 -6.70 9.26 -4.02
C TYR A 167 -7.65 8.75 -5.10
N GLU A 168 -7.64 7.45 -5.43
CA GLU A 168 -8.41 6.94 -6.56
C GLU A 168 -9.92 7.14 -6.39
N GLY A 169 -10.43 6.97 -5.17
CA GLY A 169 -11.85 7.23 -4.88
C GLY A 169 -12.29 8.68 -5.13
N LEU A 170 -11.33 9.63 -5.15
CA LEU A 170 -11.58 11.04 -5.46
C LEU A 170 -11.61 11.32 -6.96
N ASN A 171 -11.18 10.36 -7.78
CA ASN A 171 -11.15 10.48 -9.23
C ASN A 171 -12.54 10.42 -9.87
N TYR A 172 -13.52 9.87 -9.15
CA TYR A 172 -14.78 9.42 -9.71
C TYR A 172 -15.99 9.91 -8.90
N ASP A 173 -17.13 10.05 -9.57
CA ASP A 173 -18.39 10.46 -8.95
C ASP A 173 -18.98 9.37 -8.03
N LYS A 174 -18.67 8.10 -8.28
CA LYS A 174 -19.16 6.95 -7.51
C LYS A 174 -18.00 6.15 -6.93
N CYS A 175 -18.09 5.82 -5.65
CA CYS A 175 -17.18 4.91 -4.96
C CYS A 175 -17.99 4.00 -4.02
N ILE A 176 -17.98 2.70 -4.29
CA ILE A 176 -18.68 1.68 -3.49
C ILE A 176 -17.65 0.93 -2.67
N VAL A 177 -17.65 1.13 -1.36
CA VAL A 177 -16.74 0.47 -0.41
C VAL A 177 -17.36 -0.83 0.10
N PHE A 178 -16.53 -1.84 0.31
CA PHE A 178 -16.95 -3.15 0.82
C PHE A 178 -15.93 -3.74 1.78
N SER A 179 -16.39 -4.69 2.59
CA SER A 179 -15.55 -5.46 3.49
C SER A 179 -16.03 -6.90 3.63
N GLY A 180 -15.08 -7.81 3.88
CA GLY A 180 -15.27 -9.24 4.00
C GLY A 180 -14.59 -9.80 5.23
N SER A 181 -15.34 -10.56 6.02
CA SER A 181 -14.80 -11.29 7.18
C SER A 181 -14.04 -12.55 6.78
N PRO A 182 -13.22 -13.13 7.68
CA PRO A 182 -12.54 -14.41 7.43
C PRO A 182 -13.46 -15.57 7.05
N ASN A 183 -14.69 -15.60 7.59
CA ASN A 183 -15.65 -16.65 7.26
C ASN A 183 -16.23 -16.47 5.85
N MET A 184 -16.54 -15.24 5.47
CA MET A 184 -17.00 -14.89 4.13
C MET A 184 -15.97 -15.30 3.07
N LEU A 185 -14.70 -14.94 3.31
CA LEU A 185 -13.63 -15.28 2.38
C LEU A 185 -13.41 -16.80 2.28
N LYS A 186 -13.43 -17.52 3.40
CA LYS A 186 -13.35 -19.00 3.39
C LYS A 186 -14.46 -19.64 2.55
N GLU A 187 -15.68 -19.12 2.62
CA GLU A 187 -16.80 -19.59 1.79
C GLU A 187 -16.58 -19.30 0.31
N ALA A 188 -16.08 -18.10 -0.04
CA ALA A 188 -15.74 -17.75 -1.42
C ALA A 188 -14.65 -18.68 -2.00
N LEU A 189 -13.56 -18.89 -1.26
CA LEU A 189 -12.48 -19.80 -1.68
C LEU A 189 -12.99 -21.22 -1.93
N LYS A 190 -13.85 -21.72 -1.04
CA LYS A 190 -14.50 -23.02 -1.18
C LYS A 190 -15.43 -23.09 -2.40
N LYS A 191 -16.22 -22.03 -2.66
CA LYS A 191 -17.12 -21.93 -3.82
C LYS A 191 -16.34 -21.99 -5.13
N HIS A 192 -15.19 -21.33 -5.19
CA HIS A 192 -14.37 -21.23 -6.41
C HIS A 192 -13.30 -22.31 -6.55
N ASN A 193 -13.13 -23.16 -5.54
CA ASN A 193 -12.06 -24.17 -5.44
C ASN A 193 -10.68 -23.54 -5.63
N GLU A 194 -10.45 -22.41 -4.97
CA GLU A 194 -9.19 -21.65 -4.98
C GLU A 194 -8.49 -21.75 -3.62
N SER A 195 -7.16 -21.74 -3.62
CA SER A 195 -6.36 -21.73 -2.39
C SER A 195 -6.22 -20.34 -1.78
N ASP A 196 -6.39 -19.29 -2.59
CA ASP A 196 -6.21 -17.90 -2.21
C ASP A 196 -7.22 -16.99 -2.95
N VAL A 197 -7.39 -15.77 -2.44
CA VAL A 197 -8.32 -14.80 -3.04
C VAL A 197 -7.83 -14.32 -4.41
N PHE A 198 -6.52 -14.41 -4.66
CA PHE A 198 -5.91 -13.97 -5.89
C PHE A 198 -6.50 -14.72 -7.08
N GLY A 199 -6.66 -16.04 -6.99
CA GLY A 199 -7.31 -16.85 -8.02
C GLY A 199 -8.75 -16.40 -8.34
N VAL A 200 -9.52 -16.00 -7.32
CA VAL A 200 -10.89 -15.48 -7.48
C VAL A 200 -10.88 -14.12 -8.19
N ILE A 201 -10.04 -13.19 -7.72
CA ILE A 201 -9.94 -11.83 -8.27
C ILE A 201 -9.38 -11.85 -9.71
N ASP A 202 -8.44 -12.74 -10.01
CA ASP A 202 -7.90 -12.90 -11.37
C ASP A 202 -8.95 -13.39 -12.36
N LYS A 203 -9.78 -14.35 -11.94
CA LYS A 203 -10.92 -14.83 -12.75
C LYS A 203 -11.94 -13.74 -12.99
N PHE A 204 -12.29 -12.98 -11.95
CA PHE A 204 -13.15 -11.81 -12.06
C PHE A 204 -12.56 -10.77 -13.03
N SER A 205 -11.30 -10.41 -12.85
CA SER A 205 -10.61 -9.41 -13.67
C SER A 205 -10.59 -9.80 -15.14
N LYS A 206 -10.33 -11.08 -15.45
CA LYS A 206 -10.41 -11.61 -16.83
C LYS A 206 -11.82 -11.60 -17.38
N THR A 207 -12.83 -11.96 -16.57
CA THR A 207 -14.24 -12.02 -17.01
C THR A 207 -14.79 -10.62 -17.30
N CYS A 208 -14.35 -9.63 -16.53
CA CYS A 208 -14.79 -8.25 -16.65
C CYS A 208 -13.82 -7.38 -17.47
N ASP A 209 -12.78 -7.94 -18.09
CA ASP A 209 -11.73 -7.26 -18.87
C ASP A 209 -10.99 -6.12 -18.13
N PHE A 210 -10.73 -6.28 -16.83
CA PHE A 210 -9.89 -5.35 -16.08
C PHE A 210 -8.40 -5.57 -16.40
N GLN A 211 -7.70 -4.46 -16.57
CA GLN A 211 -6.24 -4.44 -16.63
C GLN A 211 -5.68 -4.35 -15.21
N ARG A 212 -4.74 -5.25 -14.88
CA ARG A 212 -4.06 -5.26 -13.59
C ARG A 212 -3.01 -4.16 -13.53
N ALA A 213 -2.99 -3.36 -12.46
CA ALA A 213 -1.93 -2.39 -12.23
C ALA A 213 -0.60 -3.08 -11.86
N TRP A 214 0.53 -2.55 -12.31
CA TRP A 214 1.86 -3.14 -12.09
C TRP A 214 2.28 -3.19 -10.61
N PHE A 215 1.69 -2.32 -9.78
CA PHE A 215 1.88 -2.29 -8.33
C PHE A 215 0.85 -3.12 -7.57
N SER A 216 0.08 -3.98 -8.26
CA SER A 216 -0.62 -5.07 -7.57
C SER A 216 0.37 -6.16 -7.12
N ASP A 217 0.04 -6.86 -6.05
CA ASP A 217 0.81 -7.96 -5.49
C ASP A 217 -0.10 -9.00 -4.84
N LEU A 218 0.38 -9.72 -3.81
CA LEU A 218 -0.35 -10.80 -3.13
C LEU A 218 -1.41 -10.28 -2.13
N THR A 219 -1.27 -9.05 -1.66
CA THR A 219 -2.15 -8.45 -0.63
C THR A 219 -2.96 -7.29 -1.21
N HIS A 220 -2.48 -6.64 -2.27
CA HIS A 220 -3.14 -5.51 -2.93
C HIS A 220 -3.47 -5.85 -4.38
N HIS A 221 -4.76 -5.90 -4.72
CA HIS A 221 -5.25 -6.19 -6.04
C HIS A 221 -5.91 -4.95 -6.63
N ILE A 222 -5.35 -4.47 -7.74
CA ILE A 222 -5.73 -3.19 -8.33
C ILE A 222 -5.99 -3.40 -9.81
N GLY A 223 -7.20 -3.05 -10.23
CA GLY A 223 -7.63 -3.18 -11.61
C GLY A 223 -8.30 -1.92 -12.12
N PHE A 224 -8.15 -1.65 -13.41
CA PHE A 224 -8.82 -0.54 -14.08
C PHE A 224 -9.32 -0.93 -15.48
N LYS A 225 -10.43 -0.32 -15.88
CA LYS A 225 -11.10 -0.51 -17.18
C LYS A 225 -12.00 0.68 -17.47
N ASP A 226 -11.82 1.35 -18.61
CA ASP A 226 -12.79 2.29 -19.21
C ASP A 226 -13.54 3.22 -18.22
N GLY A 227 -12.80 3.89 -17.33
CA GLY A 227 -13.40 4.82 -16.34
C GLY A 227 -13.97 4.14 -15.09
N ILE A 228 -13.58 2.90 -14.83
CA ILE A 228 -13.87 2.12 -13.64
C ILE A 228 -12.55 1.61 -13.09
N SER A 229 -12.38 1.63 -11.78
CA SER A 229 -11.28 0.96 -11.10
C SER A 229 -11.75 0.24 -9.85
N PHE A 230 -10.95 -0.71 -9.39
CA PHE A 230 -11.15 -1.34 -8.10
C PHE A 230 -9.82 -1.45 -7.35
N TYR A 231 -9.93 -1.44 -6.03
CA TYR A 231 -8.88 -1.74 -5.07
C TYR A 231 -9.41 -2.80 -4.12
N ILE A 232 -8.64 -3.87 -3.92
CA ILE A 232 -8.92 -4.87 -2.89
C ILE A 232 -7.64 -5.10 -2.11
N GLU A 233 -7.73 -4.95 -0.81
CA GLU A 233 -6.70 -5.33 0.14
C GLU A 233 -7.16 -6.60 0.87
N ASN A 234 -6.29 -7.61 0.97
CA ASN A 234 -6.52 -8.80 1.78
C ASN A 234 -5.40 -8.95 2.82
N ARG A 235 -5.79 -8.98 4.10
CA ARG A 235 -4.90 -9.25 5.22
C ARG A 235 -5.61 -10.11 6.25
N ASN A 236 -4.89 -11.07 6.84
CA ASN A 236 -5.39 -11.96 7.90
C ASN A 236 -6.70 -12.68 7.52
N ASN A 237 -6.82 -13.11 6.26
CA ASN A 237 -8.02 -13.71 5.67
C ASN A 237 -9.25 -12.79 5.65
N SER A 238 -9.10 -11.51 5.95
CA SER A 238 -10.14 -10.50 5.77
C SER A 238 -9.83 -9.66 4.55
N LEU A 239 -10.83 -9.04 3.95
CA LEU A 239 -10.60 -8.12 2.86
C LEU A 239 -11.41 -6.85 3.00
N CYS A 240 -10.90 -5.78 2.43
CA CYS A 240 -11.63 -4.54 2.23
C CYS A 240 -11.25 -3.95 0.87
N GLY A 241 -12.04 -3.01 0.40
CA GLY A 241 -11.78 -2.43 -0.90
C GLY A 241 -12.88 -1.51 -1.38
N PHE A 242 -12.74 -1.07 -2.61
CA PHE A 242 -13.75 -0.30 -3.30
C PHE A 242 -13.79 -0.62 -4.79
N VAL A 243 -14.95 -0.33 -5.41
CA VAL A 243 -15.09 -0.14 -6.85
C VAL A 243 -15.49 1.32 -7.07
N ALA A 244 -14.77 2.02 -7.94
CA ALA A 244 -15.03 3.42 -8.25
C ALA A 244 -15.19 3.64 -9.76
N GLY A 245 -15.98 4.63 -10.16
CA GLY A 245 -16.20 4.97 -11.57
C GLY A 245 -17.16 6.14 -11.79
N ASP A 246 -17.22 6.65 -13.01
CA ASP A 246 -18.02 7.83 -13.36
C ASP A 246 -19.52 7.55 -13.46
N LEU A 247 -20.34 8.53 -13.03
CA LEU A 247 -21.80 8.51 -13.20
C LEU A 247 -22.19 9.06 -14.59
N ALA A 248 -21.67 8.45 -15.65
CA ALA A 248 -21.93 8.90 -17.02
C ALA A 248 -22.74 7.87 -17.83
N GLY A 249 -24.00 8.20 -18.15
CA GLY A 249 -24.84 7.38 -19.03
C GLY A 249 -25.05 5.96 -18.49
N ASP A 250 -24.70 4.95 -19.28
CA ASP A 250 -24.85 3.54 -18.88
C ASP A 250 -23.76 3.04 -17.91
N LEU A 251 -22.72 3.84 -17.62
CA LEU A 251 -21.64 3.42 -16.71
C LEU A 251 -22.14 3.18 -15.28
N ASP A 252 -23.12 3.95 -14.80
CA ASP A 252 -23.64 3.79 -13.44
C ASP A 252 -24.17 2.37 -13.19
N LYS A 253 -24.99 1.86 -14.13
CA LYS A 253 -25.47 0.47 -14.10
C LYS A 253 -24.35 -0.55 -14.29
N GLN A 254 -23.35 -0.24 -15.12
CA GLN A 254 -22.20 -1.12 -15.29
C GLN A 254 -21.38 -1.25 -14.00
N ILE A 255 -21.14 -0.14 -13.30
CA ILE A 255 -20.44 -0.13 -12.01
C ILE A 255 -21.23 -0.94 -10.98
N GLU A 256 -22.56 -0.79 -10.91
CA GLU A 256 -23.39 -1.60 -10.02
C GLU A 256 -23.31 -3.09 -10.34
N ASN A 257 -23.43 -3.47 -11.61
CA ASN A 257 -23.33 -4.87 -12.03
C ASN A 257 -21.93 -5.45 -11.76
N ILE A 258 -20.87 -4.70 -12.04
CA ILE A 258 -19.49 -5.10 -11.78
C ILE A 258 -19.27 -5.27 -10.28
N CYS A 259 -19.74 -4.30 -9.48
CA CYS A 259 -19.67 -4.37 -8.04
C CYS A 259 -20.45 -5.58 -7.50
N GLU A 260 -21.71 -5.77 -7.88
CA GLU A 260 -22.52 -6.91 -7.46
C GLU A 260 -21.89 -8.26 -7.84
N THR A 261 -21.31 -8.33 -9.05
CA THR A 261 -20.56 -9.51 -9.49
C THR A 261 -19.36 -9.75 -8.58
N LEU A 262 -18.53 -8.73 -8.36
CA LEU A 262 -17.35 -8.83 -7.49
C LEU A 262 -17.72 -9.27 -6.07
N LEU A 263 -18.73 -8.64 -5.48
CA LEU A 263 -19.18 -8.93 -4.12
C LEU A 263 -19.74 -10.35 -4.02
N ALA A 264 -20.45 -10.84 -5.04
CA ALA A 264 -20.96 -12.21 -5.09
C ALA A 264 -19.86 -13.27 -5.29
N GLU A 265 -18.80 -12.94 -6.02
CA GLU A 265 -17.63 -13.81 -6.18
C GLU A 265 -16.79 -13.87 -4.90
N LEU A 266 -16.65 -12.74 -4.21
CA LEU A 266 -15.92 -12.65 -2.93
C LEU A 266 -16.77 -13.00 -1.70
N ASN A 267 -18.07 -13.21 -1.87
CA ASN A 267 -19.05 -13.45 -0.79
C ASN A 267 -19.04 -12.35 0.29
N VAL A 268 -18.95 -11.09 -0.13
CA VAL A 268 -18.86 -9.92 0.76
C VAL A 268 -20.05 -8.98 0.59
N ASN A 269 -20.24 -8.06 1.54
CA ASN A 269 -21.33 -7.08 1.53
C ASN A 269 -20.80 -5.66 1.29
N LYS A 270 -21.66 -4.80 0.72
CA LYS A 270 -21.42 -3.36 0.67
C LYS A 270 -21.37 -2.82 2.10
N ASN A 271 -20.50 -1.86 2.35
CA ASN A 271 -20.56 -1.07 3.56
C ASN A 271 -21.71 -0.04 3.40
N ASN A 272 -22.60 0.04 4.39
CA ASN A 272 -23.68 1.03 4.43
C ASN A 272 -23.17 2.42 4.84
#